data_AF-A0A077PXZ9-F1
#
_entry.id   AF-A0A077PXZ9-F1
#
_cell.length_a   1.000
_cell.length_b   1.000
_cell.length_c   1.000
_cell.angle_alpha   90.00
_cell.angle_beta   90.00
_cell.angle_gamma   90.00
#
_symmetry.space_group_name_H-M   'P 1'
#
loop_
_entity.id
_entity.type
_entity.pdbx_description
1 polymer ?
#
loop_
_entity_poly.entity_id
_entity_poly.type
_entity_poly.pdbx_seq_one_letter_code
_entity_poly.pdbx_strand_id
1 'polypeptide(L)' 'MKIHEEMKKDVLDYLHYYNLTRLHMANDYLTSVEYTMALKKVSGFFLSRKLF' A
#
# COMPACT_ATOMS: atom_id res chain seq x y z
N MET A 1 14.66 -15.28 26.69
CA MET A 1 15.05 -13.87 26.88
C MET A 1 13.87 -13.00 26.47
N LYS A 2 13.13 -12.45 27.44
CA LYS A 2 11.82 -11.80 27.26
C LYS A 2 11.86 -10.58 26.31
N ILE A 3 12.96 -9.83 26.39
CA ILE A 3 13.25 -8.62 25.62
C ILE A 3 13.23 -8.86 24.10
N HIS A 4 13.71 -10.02 23.64
CA HIS A 4 13.77 -10.33 22.21
C HIS A 4 12.37 -10.52 21.59
N GLU A 5 11.44 -11.13 22.33
CA GLU A 5 10.08 -11.33 21.86
C GLU A 5 9.25 -10.04 21.93
N GLU A 6 9.53 -9.17 22.90
CA GLU A 6 8.95 -7.83 22.98
C GLU A 6 9.42 -6.95 21.80
N MET A 7 10.72 -6.94 21.47
CA MET A 7 11.23 -6.20 20.29
C MET A 7 10.63 -6.68 18.98
N LYS A 8 10.45 -8.00 18.80
CA LYS A 8 9.78 -8.55 17.61
C LYS A 8 8.34 -8.05 17.51
N LYS A 9 7.62 -8.01 18.63
CA LYS A 9 6.25 -7.51 18.68
C LYS A 9 6.19 -6.03 18.30
N ASP A 10 7.05 -5.21 18.86
CA ASP A 10 7.13 -3.78 18.55
C ASP A 10 7.40 -3.53 17.06
N VAL A 11 8.32 -4.30 16.45
CA VAL A 11 8.63 -4.21 15.02
C VAL A 11 7.44 -4.63 14.16
N LEU A 12 6.75 -5.71 14.52
CA LEU A 12 5.56 -6.16 13.79
C LEU A 12 4.42 -5.15 13.87
N ASP A 13 4.18 -4.59 15.06
CA ASP A 13 3.14 -3.58 15.27
C ASP A 13 3.45 -2.29 14.49
N TYR A 14 4.73 -1.87 14.45
CA TYR A 14 5.15 -0.73 13.62
C TYR A 14 4.97 -0.97 12.12
N LEU A 15 5.38 -2.14 11.62
CA LEU A 15 5.20 -2.50 10.21
C LEU A 15 3.72 -2.56 9.83
N HIS A 16 2.88 -3.07 10.72
CA HIS A 16 1.43 -3.11 10.52
C HIS A 16 0.84 -1.69 10.45
N TYR A 17 1.19 -0.82 11.40
CA TYR A 17 0.77 0.59 11.37
C TYR A 17 1.22 1.31 10.08
N TYR A 18 2.48 1.15 9.69
CA TYR A 18 3.02 1.82 8.50
C TYR A 18 2.33 1.36 7.20
N ASN A 19 2.20 0.05 7.03
CA ASN A 19 1.63 -0.53 5.81
C ASN A 19 0.11 -0.33 5.74
N LEU A 20 -0.61 -0.58 6.84
CA LEU A 20 -2.06 -0.57 6.85
C LEU A 20 -2.63 0.85 6.97
N THR A 21 -2.05 1.68 7.83
CA THR A 21 -2.65 2.98 8.17
C THR A 21 -2.09 4.05 7.25
N ARG A 22 -0.77 4.18 7.15
CA ARG A 22 -0.16 5.28 6.39
C ARG A 22 -0.24 5.08 4.87
N LEU A 23 0.09 3.89 4.39
CA LEU A 23 0.12 3.57 2.97
C LEU A 23 -1.27 3.36 2.37
N HIS A 24 -2.15 2.60 3.02
CA HIS A 24 -3.50 2.42 2.48
C HIS A 24 -4.32 3.72 2.54
N MET A 25 -4.24 4.54 3.60
CA MET A 25 -4.97 5.83 3.60
C MET A 25 -4.51 6.76 2.47
N ALA A 26 -3.22 6.76 2.12
CA ALA A 26 -2.71 7.52 0.99
C ALA A 26 -3.16 6.96 -0.38
N ASN A 27 -3.54 5.68 -0.42
CA ASN A 27 -4.00 4.96 -1.59
C ASN A 27 -5.53 4.79 -1.62
N ASP A 28 -6.30 5.68 -0.98
CA ASP A 28 -7.77 5.60 -0.87
C ASP A 28 -8.27 4.29 -0.26
N TYR A 29 -7.58 3.79 0.77
CA TYR A 29 -7.81 2.50 1.43
C TYR A 29 -7.54 1.27 0.56
N LEU A 30 -7.01 1.43 -0.65
CA LEU A 30 -6.60 0.33 -1.49
C LEU A 30 -5.25 -0.25 -1.04
N THR A 31 -5.08 -1.56 -1.21
CA THR A 31 -3.76 -2.17 -1.10
C THR A 31 -2.82 -1.62 -2.17
N SER A 32 -1.50 -1.68 -1.93
CA SER A 32 -0.50 -1.21 -2.90
C SER A 32 -0.66 -1.86 -4.29
N VAL A 33 -1.11 -3.13 -4.33
CA VAL A 33 -1.37 -3.85 -5.59
C VAL A 33 -2.60 -3.28 -6.29
N GLU A 34 -3.72 -3.13 -5.57
CA GLU A 34 -4.97 -2.58 -6.10
C GLU A 34 -4.80 -1.14 -6.58
N TYR A 35 -4.10 -0.31 -5.82
CA TYR A 35 -3.80 1.07 -6.21
C TYR A 35 -2.97 1.11 -7.50
N THR A 36 -1.94 0.26 -7.60
CA THR A 36 -1.13 0.15 -8.83
C THR A 36 -1.97 -0.31 -10.03
N MET A 37 -2.88 -1.26 -9.83
CA MET A 37 -3.81 -1.71 -10.88
C MET A 37 -4.79 -0.60 -11.30
N ALA A 38 -5.32 0.16 -10.34
CA ALA A 38 -6.19 1.30 -10.61
C ALA A 38 -5.46 2.37 -11.44
N LEU A 39 -4.22 2.72 -11.08
CA LEU A 39 -3.39 3.65 -11.84
C LEU A 39 -3.09 3.15 -13.26
N LYS A 40 -2.79 1.85 -13.44
CA LYS A 40 -2.57 1.25 -14.77
C LYS A 40 -3.83 1.27 -15.64
N LYS A 41 -5.00 1.04 -15.05
CA LYS A 41 -6.28 1.13 -15.76
C LYS A 41 -6.55 2.55 -16.24
N VAL A 42 -6.27 3.54 -15.40
CA VAL A 42 -6.38 4.96 -15.74
C VAL A 42 -5.38 5.33 -16.84
N SER A 43 -4.12 4.91 -16.75
CA SER A 43 -3.12 5.23 -17.78
C SER A 43 -3.44 4.57 -19.13
N GLY A 44 -3.92 3.33 -19.16
CA GLY A 44 -4.38 2.66 -20.38
C GLY A 44 -5.59 3.34 -21.03
N PHE A 45 -6.54 3.82 -20.22
CA PHE A 45 -7.70 4.59 -20.69
C PHE A 45 -7.29 5.95 -21.30
N PHE A 46 -6.33 6.64 -20.69
CA PHE A 46 -5.82 7.91 -21.24
C PHE A 46 -4.93 7.72 -22.47
N LEU A 47 -4.13 6.65 -22.55
CA LEU A 47 -3.31 6.33 -23.72
C LEU A 47 -4.17 5.94 -24.93
N SER A 48 -5.21 5.13 -24.73
CA SER A 48 -6.13 4.73 -25.81
C SER A 48 -6.97 5.90 -26.34
N ARG A 49 -7.31 6.89 -25.50
CA ARG A 49 -7.98 8.13 -25.92
C ARG A 49 -7.09 9.16 -26.60
N LYS A 50 -5.76 9.04 -26.50
CA LYS A 50 -4.81 9.96 -27.15
C LYS A 50 -4.37 9.47 -28.54
N LEU A 51 -4.78 8.26 -28.91
CA LEU A 51 -4.47 7.61 -30.19
C LEU A 51 -5.65 7.61 -31.18
N PHE A 52 -6.74 8.34 -30.88
CA PHE A 52 -7.87 8.63 -31.77
C PHE A 52 -8.15 10.13 -31.77
#